data_AF-A0A7C7KX33-F1
#
_entry.id   AF-A0A7C7KX33-F1
#
_cell.length_a   1.000
_cell.length_b   1.000
_cell.length_c   1.000
_cell.angle_alpha   90.00
_cell.angle_beta   90.00
_cell.angle_gamma   90.00
#
_symmetry.space_group_name_H-M   'P 1'
#
loop_
_entity.id
_entity.type
_entity.pdbx_description
1 polymer ?
#
loop_
_entity_poly.entity_id
_entity_poly.type
_entity_poly.pdbx_seq_one_letter_code
_entity_poly.pdbx_strand_id
1 'polypeptide(L)'
;MFAGEKLVLENPPRSLDKYYPPRSEAFEFLSNMYLMSTAFYGINLNINEGNWEKAREWAVKLKDTYVKTSRMVPEWKDYFKPQLAENLVKAVESKSVDRVIESSKKLGQTCAKCHAKTQVAVKLVYHFPSFADISIEDPVEFMEYKTSEYMQKMTNSMKALRIYLMQGEGEKAQEAGFNFVERARQLRSMCSKCHTDKLSEEVIVGKKFEASLSRLEELLSEPAKNSKDIFATLGDVGMSCTRCHNVHLIPALVQKALGR
;
A
#
# COMPACT_ATOMS: atom_id res chain seq x y z
N MET A 1 -28.50 5.24 10.92
CA MET A 1 -27.81 4.02 10.46
C MET A 1 -27.65 4.11 8.96
N PHE A 2 -26.45 4.40 8.47
CA PHE A 2 -26.17 4.26 7.04
C PHE A 2 -25.87 2.77 6.81
N ALA A 3 -26.81 2.06 6.19
CA ALA A 3 -26.51 0.78 5.57
C ALA A 3 -25.58 1.08 4.39
N GLY A 4 -24.29 1.23 4.67
CA GLY A 4 -23.28 1.43 3.64
C GLY A 4 -23.26 0.21 2.72
N GLU A 5 -23.18 0.45 1.41
CA GLU A 5 -22.97 -0.60 0.43
C GLU A 5 -21.82 -1.52 0.89
N LYS A 6 -22.08 -2.83 0.91
CA LYS A 6 -21.10 -3.81 1.37
C LYS A 6 -20.00 -3.93 0.32
N LEU A 7 -18.80 -3.43 0.61
CA LEU A 7 -17.62 -3.68 -0.19
C LEU A 7 -17.13 -5.12 0.08
N VAL A 8 -17.09 -5.95 -0.97
CA VAL A 8 -16.50 -7.29 -0.92
C VAL A 8 -15.20 -7.27 -1.71
N LEU A 9 -14.08 -7.47 -1.02
CA LEU A 9 -12.78 -7.59 -1.65
C LEU A 9 -12.57 -9.04 -2.10
N GLU A 10 -12.53 -9.24 -3.41
CA GLU A 10 -12.16 -10.54 -3.98
C GLU A 10 -10.64 -10.68 -4.05
N ASN A 11 -10.14 -11.90 -3.80
CA ASN A 11 -8.73 -12.18 -3.96
C ASN A 11 -8.34 -11.99 -5.44
N PRO A 12 -7.32 -11.18 -5.76
CA PRO A 12 -6.84 -11.08 -7.13
C PRO A 12 -6.46 -12.47 -7.65
N PRO A 13 -6.65 -12.77 -8.94
CA PRO A 13 -6.25 -14.04 -9.51
C PRO A 13 -4.75 -14.30 -9.38
N ARG A 14 -4.34 -15.54 -9.13
CA ARG A 14 -2.90 -15.91 -9.06
C ARG A 14 -2.17 -15.75 -10.39
N SER A 15 -2.89 -15.80 -11.51
CA SER A 15 -2.31 -15.51 -12.83
C SER A 15 -1.71 -14.11 -12.93
N LEU A 16 -2.12 -13.18 -12.05
CA LEU A 16 -1.61 -11.82 -11.98
C LEU A 16 -0.21 -11.74 -11.35
N ASP A 17 0.18 -12.72 -10.51
CA ASP A 17 1.43 -12.68 -9.72
C ASP A 17 2.67 -12.46 -10.58
N LYS A 18 2.72 -13.08 -11.76
CA LYS A 18 3.87 -13.01 -12.67
C LYS A 18 4.06 -11.65 -13.36
N TYR A 19 3.15 -10.70 -13.15
CA TYR A 19 3.19 -9.35 -13.74
C TYR A 19 3.49 -8.26 -12.72
N TYR A 20 3.83 -8.66 -11.49
CA TYR A 20 4.15 -7.77 -10.39
C TYR A 20 5.43 -8.24 -9.68
N PRO A 21 6.23 -7.32 -9.12
CA PRO A 21 7.32 -7.67 -8.23
C PRO A 21 6.81 -8.49 -7.02
N PRO A 22 7.62 -9.42 -6.49
CA PRO A 22 9.00 -9.73 -6.90
C PRO A 22 9.11 -10.72 -8.07
N ARG A 23 8.00 -11.24 -8.62
CA ARG A 23 8.05 -12.26 -9.70
C ARG A 23 8.29 -11.67 -11.09
N SER A 24 8.00 -10.40 -11.28
CA SER A 24 8.42 -9.61 -12.43
C SER A 24 9.37 -8.50 -11.98
N GLU A 25 10.27 -8.10 -12.86
CA GLU A 25 11.13 -6.94 -12.68
C GLU A 25 10.35 -5.61 -12.75
N ALA A 26 9.10 -5.65 -13.24
CA ALA A 26 8.27 -4.47 -13.42
C ALA A 26 6.79 -4.74 -13.12
N PHE A 27 6.01 -3.66 -13.00
CA PHE A 27 4.56 -3.71 -12.85
C PHE A 27 3.87 -3.84 -14.22
N GLU A 28 4.15 -4.90 -14.98
CA GLU A 28 3.75 -5.04 -16.39
C GLU A 28 2.25 -4.84 -16.64
N PHE A 29 1.39 -5.46 -15.82
CA PHE A 29 -0.06 -5.32 -15.98
C PHE A 29 -0.51 -3.88 -15.71
N LEU A 30 0.04 -3.24 -14.67
CA LEU A 30 -0.24 -1.85 -14.34
C LEU A 30 0.28 -0.89 -15.43
N SER A 31 1.44 -1.16 -16.02
CA SER A 31 1.96 -0.39 -17.15
C SER A 31 1.00 -0.42 -18.35
N ASN A 32 0.37 -1.56 -18.64
CA ASN A 32 -0.67 -1.61 -19.66
C ASN A 32 -1.93 -0.82 -19.26
N MET A 33 -2.32 -0.80 -17.97
CA MET A 33 -3.42 0.05 -17.50
C MET A 33 -3.13 1.53 -17.74
N TYR A 34 -1.92 1.99 -17.40
CA TYR A 34 -1.52 3.37 -17.66
C TYR A 34 -1.50 3.68 -19.15
N LEU A 35 -0.95 2.78 -19.96
CA LEU A 35 -0.92 2.95 -21.42
C LEU A 35 -2.31 3.05 -22.02
N MET A 36 -3.26 2.22 -21.58
CA MET A 36 -4.66 2.32 -22.01
C MET A 36 -5.29 3.64 -21.56
N SER A 37 -5.07 4.06 -20.32
CA SER A 37 -5.58 5.35 -19.81
C SER A 37 -5.05 6.53 -20.65
N THR A 38 -3.75 6.56 -20.91
CA THR A 38 -3.08 7.57 -21.74
C THR A 38 -3.61 7.54 -23.17
N ALA A 39 -3.75 6.36 -23.78
CA ALA A 39 -4.26 6.25 -25.14
C ALA A 39 -5.72 6.68 -25.25
N PHE A 40 -6.55 6.35 -24.26
CA PHE A 40 -7.94 6.78 -24.19
C PHE A 40 -8.05 8.31 -24.13
N TYR A 41 -7.23 8.96 -23.29
CA TYR A 41 -7.16 10.43 -23.24
C TYR A 41 -6.61 11.02 -24.55
N GLY A 42 -5.58 10.40 -25.13
CA GLY A 42 -4.95 10.82 -26.38
C GLY A 42 -5.92 10.89 -27.56
N ILE A 43 -6.91 10.00 -27.63
CA ILE A 43 -7.99 10.07 -28.63
C ILE A 43 -8.74 11.40 -28.50
N ASN A 44 -9.25 11.72 -27.30
CA ASN A 44 -10.05 12.92 -27.08
C ASN A 44 -9.24 14.20 -27.27
N LEU A 45 -8.00 14.22 -26.77
CA LEU A 45 -7.08 15.34 -26.96
C LEU A 45 -6.94 15.70 -28.44
N ASN A 46 -6.63 14.70 -29.28
CA ASN A 46 -6.39 14.94 -30.70
C ASN A 46 -7.67 15.23 -31.48
N ILE A 47 -8.82 14.67 -31.08
CA ILE A 47 -10.12 15.04 -31.67
C ILE A 47 -10.43 16.52 -31.41
N ASN A 48 -10.18 17.01 -30.19
CA ASN A 48 -10.41 18.41 -29.83
C ASN A 48 -9.49 19.37 -30.60
N GLU A 49 -8.30 18.93 -30.98
CA GLU A 49 -7.37 19.67 -31.84
C GLU A 49 -7.67 19.50 -33.35
N GLY A 50 -8.69 18.72 -33.71
CA GLY A 50 -9.01 18.41 -35.11
C GLY A 50 -8.03 17.42 -35.77
N ASN A 51 -7.08 16.87 -35.03
CA ASN A 51 -6.06 15.95 -35.52
C ASN A 51 -6.55 14.49 -35.51
N TRP A 52 -7.44 14.17 -36.45
CA TRP A 52 -8.05 12.84 -36.56
C TRP A 52 -7.06 11.71 -36.88
N GLU A 53 -5.96 12.02 -37.56
CA GLU A 53 -4.90 11.04 -37.84
C GLU A 53 -4.23 10.58 -36.54
N LYS A 54 -3.84 11.52 -35.67
CA LYS A 54 -3.29 11.20 -34.36
C LYS A 54 -4.32 10.58 -33.42
N ALA A 55 -5.57 11.01 -33.47
CA ALA A 55 -6.64 10.35 -32.73
C ALA A 55 -6.76 8.86 -33.11
N ARG A 56 -6.64 8.54 -34.41
CA ARG A 56 -6.65 7.16 -34.91
C ARG A 56 -5.44 6.37 -34.42
N GLU A 57 -4.23 6.92 -34.46
CA GLU A 57 -3.04 6.27 -33.92
C GLU A 57 -3.23 5.88 -32.43
N TRP A 58 -3.77 6.80 -31.63
CA TRP A 58 -4.08 6.53 -30.23
C TRP A 58 -5.19 5.50 -30.05
N ALA A 59 -6.22 5.51 -30.88
CA ALA A 59 -7.29 4.51 -30.85
C ALA A 59 -6.76 3.10 -31.16
N VAL A 60 -5.88 2.97 -32.16
CA VAL A 60 -5.21 1.70 -32.47
C VAL A 60 -4.34 1.24 -31.30
N LYS A 61 -3.55 2.15 -30.72
CA LYS A 61 -2.70 1.85 -29.56
C LYS A 61 -3.50 1.39 -28.33
N LEU A 62 -4.65 2.03 -28.08
CA LEU A 62 -5.59 1.59 -27.05
C LEU A 62 -6.10 0.18 -27.33
N LYS A 63 -6.55 -0.10 -28.56
CA LYS A 63 -7.05 -1.41 -28.96
C LYS A 63 -6.01 -2.51 -28.77
N ASP A 64 -4.80 -2.30 -29.27
CA ASP A 64 -3.74 -3.31 -29.22
C ASP A 64 -3.34 -3.61 -27.78
N THR A 65 -3.24 -2.56 -26.95
CA THR A 65 -2.96 -2.72 -25.51
C THR A 65 -4.11 -3.43 -24.79
N TYR A 66 -5.36 -3.11 -25.11
CA TYR A 66 -6.54 -3.74 -24.53
C TYR A 66 -6.60 -5.24 -24.85
N VAL A 67 -6.35 -5.61 -26.11
CA VAL A 67 -6.30 -7.01 -26.56
C VAL A 67 -5.12 -7.78 -25.96
N LYS A 68 -3.95 -7.15 -25.86
CA LYS A 68 -2.79 -7.74 -25.17
C LYS A 68 -3.13 -8.03 -23.70
N THR A 69 -3.73 -7.05 -23.02
CA THR A 69 -4.07 -7.14 -21.61
C THR A 69 -5.15 -8.17 -21.33
N SER A 70 -6.14 -8.31 -22.22
CA SER A 70 -7.21 -9.32 -22.05
C SER A 70 -6.70 -10.76 -22.03
N ARG A 71 -5.46 -11.00 -22.48
CA ARG A 71 -4.79 -12.31 -22.47
C ARG A 71 -3.91 -12.54 -21.25
N MET A 72 -3.64 -11.48 -20.47
CA MET A 72 -2.75 -11.57 -19.30
C MET A 72 -3.45 -12.26 -18.12
N VAL A 73 -4.73 -11.98 -17.90
CA VAL A 73 -5.51 -12.47 -16.75
C VAL A 73 -6.76 -13.21 -17.27
N PRO A 74 -6.66 -14.51 -17.58
CA PRO A 74 -7.77 -15.29 -18.14
C PRO A 74 -9.06 -15.25 -17.31
N GLU A 75 -8.92 -15.17 -15.99
CA GLU A 75 -10.02 -15.10 -15.02
C GLU A 75 -10.86 -13.83 -15.18
N TRP A 76 -10.33 -12.79 -15.85
CA TRP A 76 -11.01 -11.53 -16.10
C TRP A 76 -11.50 -11.36 -17.54
N LYS A 77 -11.48 -12.43 -18.34
CA LYS A 77 -11.93 -12.42 -19.75
C LYS A 77 -13.30 -11.77 -19.94
N ASP A 78 -14.21 -11.89 -18.98
CA ASP A 78 -15.57 -11.39 -19.10
C ASP A 78 -15.67 -9.86 -18.98
N TYR A 79 -14.67 -9.22 -18.37
CA TYR A 79 -14.55 -7.76 -18.39
C TYR A 79 -14.04 -7.25 -19.73
N PHE A 80 -13.18 -8.01 -20.42
CA PHE A 80 -12.62 -7.58 -21.69
C PHE A 80 -13.56 -7.87 -22.85
N LYS A 81 -13.93 -6.82 -23.60
CA LYS A 81 -14.74 -6.91 -24.82
C LYS A 81 -13.96 -6.32 -26.01
N PRO A 82 -13.03 -7.08 -26.62
CA PRO A 82 -12.18 -6.60 -27.72
C PRO A 82 -12.94 -5.89 -28.85
N GLN A 83 -14.15 -6.36 -29.16
CA GLN A 83 -15.01 -5.73 -30.16
C GLN A 83 -15.35 -4.27 -29.87
N LEU A 84 -15.45 -3.88 -28.59
CA LEU A 84 -15.72 -2.48 -28.22
C LEU A 84 -14.51 -1.58 -28.51
N ALA A 85 -13.29 -2.08 -28.33
CA ALA A 85 -12.09 -1.35 -28.69
C ALA A 85 -11.94 -1.20 -30.21
N GLU A 86 -12.28 -2.25 -30.98
CA GLU A 86 -12.34 -2.18 -32.44
C GLU A 86 -13.42 -1.19 -32.93
N ASN A 87 -14.59 -1.17 -32.29
CA ASN A 87 -15.64 -0.21 -32.63
C ASN A 87 -15.22 1.24 -32.36
N LEU A 88 -14.44 1.49 -31.30
CA LEU A 88 -13.89 2.81 -31.02
C LEU A 88 -12.93 3.28 -32.12
N VAL A 89 -12.06 2.39 -32.64
CA VAL A 89 -11.21 2.72 -33.79
C VAL A 89 -12.05 3.14 -35.00
N LYS A 90 -13.07 2.35 -35.34
CA LYS A 90 -13.98 2.66 -36.47
C LYS A 90 -14.73 3.98 -36.26
N ALA A 91 -15.12 4.29 -35.02
CA ALA A 91 -15.76 5.56 -34.69
C ALA A 91 -14.82 6.74 -34.95
N VAL A 92 -13.55 6.63 -34.54
CA VAL A 92 -12.53 7.66 -34.80
C VAL A 92 -12.26 7.80 -36.30
N GLU A 93 -12.16 6.70 -37.04
CA GLU A 93 -11.98 6.71 -38.51
C GLU A 93 -13.14 7.38 -39.24
N SER A 94 -14.36 7.28 -38.69
CA SER A 94 -15.54 7.96 -39.25
C SER A 94 -15.58 9.48 -39.00
N LYS A 95 -14.60 10.02 -38.26
CA LYS A 95 -14.51 11.44 -37.89
C LYS A 95 -15.79 12.01 -37.27
N SER A 96 -16.57 11.15 -36.61
CA SER A 96 -17.85 11.50 -36.00
C SER A 96 -17.70 11.55 -34.49
N VAL A 97 -17.76 12.77 -33.95
CA VAL A 97 -17.65 13.01 -32.50
C VAL A 97 -18.70 12.22 -31.72
N ASP A 98 -19.96 12.22 -32.17
CA ASP A 98 -21.04 11.47 -31.50
C ASP A 98 -20.77 9.96 -31.44
N ARG A 99 -20.27 9.38 -32.54
CA ARG A 99 -19.90 7.96 -32.58
C ARG A 99 -18.74 7.66 -31.64
N VAL A 100 -17.76 8.56 -31.55
CA VAL A 100 -16.63 8.40 -30.62
C VAL A 100 -17.12 8.46 -29.18
N ILE A 101 -17.98 9.43 -28.83
CA ILE A 101 -18.55 9.56 -27.47
C ILE A 101 -19.28 8.27 -27.07
N GLU A 102 -20.17 7.77 -27.93
CA GLU A 102 -20.95 6.57 -27.65
C GLU A 102 -20.06 5.31 -27.54
N SER A 103 -19.06 5.17 -28.42
CA SER A 103 -18.13 4.03 -28.39
C SER A 103 -17.22 4.07 -27.17
N SER A 104 -16.73 5.26 -26.82
CA SER A 104 -15.94 5.52 -25.61
C SER A 104 -16.73 5.19 -24.35
N LYS A 105 -18.02 5.57 -24.27
CA LYS A 105 -18.89 5.23 -23.15
C LYS A 105 -19.02 3.72 -22.96
N LYS A 106 -19.31 2.99 -24.05
CA LYS A 106 -19.44 1.52 -24.02
C LYS A 106 -18.14 0.83 -23.58
N LEU A 107 -17.00 1.23 -24.14
CA LEU A 107 -15.70 0.69 -23.75
C LEU A 107 -15.36 1.05 -22.30
N GLY A 108 -15.53 2.31 -21.92
CA GLY A 108 -15.25 2.82 -20.57
C GLY A 108 -16.06 2.13 -19.47
N GLN A 109 -17.30 1.70 -19.77
CA GLN A 109 -18.09 0.87 -18.84
C GLN A 109 -17.41 -0.47 -18.50
N THR A 110 -16.65 -1.06 -19.42
CA THR A 110 -15.89 -2.29 -19.14
C THR A 110 -14.75 -2.03 -18.16
N CYS A 111 -14.03 -0.92 -18.35
CA CYS A 111 -12.97 -0.46 -17.45
C CYS A 111 -13.53 -0.18 -16.05
N ALA A 112 -14.63 0.57 -15.97
CA ALA A 112 -15.28 0.93 -14.71
C ALA A 112 -15.74 -0.30 -13.92
N LYS A 113 -16.38 -1.27 -14.58
CA LYS A 113 -16.85 -2.52 -13.94
C LYS A 113 -15.69 -3.34 -13.36
N CYS A 114 -14.60 -3.49 -14.12
CA CYS A 114 -13.42 -4.19 -13.63
C CYS A 114 -12.80 -3.45 -12.45
N HIS A 115 -12.54 -2.14 -12.59
CA HIS A 115 -11.89 -1.34 -11.56
C HIS A 115 -12.67 -1.31 -10.25
N ALA A 116 -13.99 -1.10 -10.32
CA ALA A 116 -14.85 -1.07 -9.14
C ALA A 116 -14.78 -2.37 -8.32
N LYS A 117 -14.55 -3.50 -9.01
CA LYS A 117 -14.56 -4.83 -8.38
C LYS A 117 -13.17 -5.32 -7.96
N THR A 118 -12.11 -5.00 -8.71
CA THR A 118 -10.80 -5.64 -8.52
C THR A 118 -9.69 -4.68 -8.11
N GLN A 119 -9.78 -3.39 -8.43
CA GLN A 119 -8.64 -2.47 -8.34
C GLN A 119 -8.14 -2.31 -6.90
N VAL A 120 -9.04 -2.23 -5.93
CA VAL A 120 -8.69 -2.07 -4.51
C VAL A 120 -7.88 -3.27 -4.02
N ALA A 121 -8.36 -4.48 -4.28
CA ALA A 121 -7.67 -5.70 -3.87
C ALA A 121 -6.31 -5.85 -4.56
N VAL A 122 -6.23 -5.56 -5.87
CA VAL A 122 -4.96 -5.58 -6.63
C VAL A 122 -3.95 -4.60 -6.03
N LYS A 123 -4.39 -3.39 -5.67
CA LYS A 123 -3.51 -2.39 -5.05
C LYS A 123 -2.98 -2.86 -3.71
N LEU A 124 -3.86 -3.36 -2.83
CA LEU A 124 -3.48 -3.81 -1.50
C LEU A 124 -2.57 -5.05 -1.53
N VAL A 125 -2.76 -5.95 -2.49
CA VAL A 125 -1.94 -7.16 -2.62
C VAL A 125 -0.59 -6.89 -3.26
N TYR A 126 -0.53 -6.10 -4.35
CA TYR A 126 0.69 -6.03 -5.16
C TYR A 126 1.47 -4.71 -5.07
N HIS A 127 0.92 -3.63 -4.48
CA HIS A 127 1.69 -2.39 -4.29
C HIS A 127 2.46 -2.36 -2.97
N PHE A 128 2.15 -3.28 -2.05
CA PHE A 128 2.79 -3.38 -0.75
C PHE A 128 3.57 -4.69 -0.68
N PRO A 129 4.88 -4.66 -0.37
CA PRO A 129 5.61 -5.88 -0.05
C PRO A 129 4.96 -6.61 1.13
N SER A 130 5.08 -7.93 1.15
CA SER A 130 4.56 -8.74 2.25
C SER A 130 5.49 -8.63 3.48
N PHE A 131 4.90 -8.42 4.65
CA PHE A 131 5.61 -8.50 5.93
C PHE A 131 5.87 -9.95 6.39
N ALA A 132 5.26 -10.95 5.75
CA ALA A 132 5.39 -12.35 6.16
C ALA A 132 6.84 -12.88 6.06
N ASP A 133 7.59 -12.36 5.09
CA ASP A 133 8.97 -12.76 4.83
C ASP A 133 9.99 -11.87 5.57
N ILE A 134 9.52 -10.85 6.30
CA ILE A 134 10.38 -9.96 7.07
C ILE A 134 10.56 -10.50 8.50
N SER A 135 11.81 -10.84 8.81
CA SER A 135 12.28 -11.08 10.18
C SER A 135 12.94 -9.83 10.74
N ILE A 136 12.95 -9.66 12.06
CA ILE A 136 13.62 -8.56 12.76
C ILE A 136 14.38 -9.16 13.94
N GLU A 137 15.66 -8.85 14.06
CA GLU A 137 16.45 -9.19 15.24
C GLU A 137 15.98 -8.36 16.44
N ASP A 138 15.67 -9.02 17.55
CA ASP A 138 15.32 -8.40 18.83
C ASP A 138 16.59 -8.05 19.61
N PRO A 139 16.89 -6.76 19.84
CA PRO A 139 18.11 -6.34 20.54
C PRO A 139 18.12 -6.70 22.03
N VAL A 140 16.97 -7.08 22.59
CA VAL A 140 16.84 -7.48 24.00
C VAL A 140 17.10 -8.97 24.20
N GLU A 141 16.58 -9.79 23.27
CA GLU A 141 16.64 -11.26 23.37
C GLU A 141 17.70 -11.88 22.44
N PHE A 142 18.25 -11.09 21.51
CA PHE A 142 19.20 -11.51 20.47
C PHE A 142 18.67 -12.66 19.60
N MET A 143 17.36 -12.63 19.33
CA MET A 143 16.64 -13.62 18.53
C MET A 143 15.98 -12.95 17.33
N GLU A 144 15.93 -13.64 16.19
CA GLU A 144 15.10 -13.19 15.07
C GLU A 144 13.63 -13.58 15.28
N TYR A 145 12.74 -12.62 15.07
CA TYR A 145 11.29 -12.83 15.11
C TYR A 145 10.64 -12.41 13.80
N LYS A 146 9.52 -13.06 13.47
CA LYS A 146 8.64 -12.54 12.43
C LYS A 146 8.07 -11.20 12.86
N THR A 147 7.80 -10.32 11.90
CA THR A 147 7.30 -8.96 12.15
C THR A 147 6.14 -8.94 13.16
N SER A 148 5.15 -9.85 13.06
CA SER A 148 4.02 -9.87 13.99
C SER A 148 4.41 -10.21 15.44
N GLU A 149 5.35 -11.14 15.62
CA GLU A 149 5.84 -11.55 16.94
C GLU A 149 6.69 -10.45 17.56
N TYR A 150 7.55 -9.82 16.74
CA TYR A 150 8.34 -8.67 17.13
C TYR A 150 7.46 -7.51 17.63
N MET A 151 6.43 -7.15 16.85
CA MET A 151 5.48 -6.09 17.22
C MET A 151 4.75 -6.41 18.52
N GLN A 152 4.42 -7.70 18.75
CA GLN A 152 3.80 -8.14 20.00
C GLN A 152 4.76 -7.97 21.18
N LYS A 153 6.03 -8.38 21.06
CA LYS A 153 7.04 -8.21 22.11
C LYS A 153 7.28 -6.75 22.46
N MET A 154 7.50 -5.90 21.46
CA MET A 154 7.65 -4.45 21.65
C MET A 154 6.42 -3.85 22.35
N THR A 155 5.22 -4.22 21.91
CA THR A 155 3.96 -3.76 22.54
C THR A 155 3.84 -4.24 23.97
N ASN A 156 4.28 -5.46 24.28
CA ASN A 156 4.25 -6.00 25.64
C ASN A 156 5.24 -5.26 26.56
N SER A 157 6.44 -4.91 26.08
CA SER A 157 7.37 -4.04 26.82
C SER A 157 6.74 -2.69 27.15
N MET A 158 6.08 -2.04 26.17
CA MET A 158 5.39 -0.77 26.40
C MET A 158 4.26 -0.91 27.43
N LYS A 159 3.46 -1.99 27.35
CA LYS A 159 2.39 -2.26 28.31
C LYS A 159 2.94 -2.52 29.71
N ALA A 160 4.00 -3.32 29.83
CA ALA A 160 4.66 -3.61 31.09
C ALA A 160 5.20 -2.33 31.75
N LEU A 161 5.87 -1.46 30.99
CA LEU A 161 6.28 -0.13 31.46
C LEU A 161 5.09 0.62 32.08
N ARG A 162 3.97 0.71 31.37
CA ARG A 162 2.79 1.45 31.85
C ARG A 162 2.21 0.83 33.13
N ILE A 163 2.10 -0.49 33.18
CA ILE A 163 1.57 -1.22 34.33
C ILE A 163 2.45 -1.00 35.55
N TYR A 164 3.77 -1.17 35.42
CA TYR A 164 4.71 -1.01 36.53
C TYR A 164 4.76 0.43 37.05
N LEU A 165 4.66 1.44 36.17
CA LEU A 165 4.51 2.84 36.62
C LEU A 165 3.23 3.05 37.44
N MET A 166 2.10 2.48 36.98
CA MET A 166 0.83 2.58 37.71
C MET A 166 0.85 1.86 39.06
N GLN A 167 1.71 0.86 39.22
CA GLN A 167 1.89 0.09 40.46
C GLN A 167 2.97 0.67 41.37
N GLY A 168 3.71 1.69 40.95
CA GLY A 168 4.84 2.24 41.70
C GLY A 168 6.10 1.36 41.67
N GLU A 169 6.17 0.36 40.78
CA GLU A 169 7.29 -0.56 40.64
C GLU A 169 8.40 0.04 39.75
N GLY A 170 9.09 1.07 40.26
CA GLY A 170 10.00 1.91 39.48
C GLY A 170 11.14 1.17 38.74
N GLU A 171 11.80 0.20 39.37
CA GLU A 171 12.90 -0.55 38.75
C GLU A 171 12.42 -1.43 37.59
N LYS A 172 11.32 -2.15 37.79
CA LYS A 172 10.70 -2.97 36.71
C LYS A 172 10.15 -2.10 35.59
N ALA A 173 9.60 -0.93 35.90
CA ALA A 173 9.18 0.05 34.91
C ALA A 173 10.36 0.51 34.05
N GLN A 174 11.51 0.79 34.68
CA GLN A 174 12.73 1.19 33.99
C GLN A 174 13.23 0.10 33.03
N GLU A 175 13.34 -1.14 33.50
CA GLU A 175 13.75 -2.28 32.68
C GLU A 175 12.81 -2.49 31.48
N ALA A 176 11.49 -2.54 31.73
CA ALA A 176 10.50 -2.69 30.67
C ALA A 176 10.53 -1.52 29.67
N GLY A 177 10.80 -0.31 30.15
CA GLY A 177 10.93 0.89 29.34
C GLY A 177 12.15 0.88 28.44
N PHE A 178 13.32 0.49 28.94
CA PHE A 178 14.52 0.31 28.10
C PHE A 178 14.32 -0.78 27.05
N ASN A 179 13.72 -1.91 27.43
CA ASN A 179 13.37 -2.97 26.48
C ASN A 179 12.42 -2.47 25.38
N PHE A 180 11.48 -1.58 25.72
CA PHE A 180 10.62 -0.95 24.72
C PHE A 180 11.41 -0.01 23.81
N VAL A 181 12.25 0.86 24.37
CA VAL A 181 13.04 1.83 23.59
C VAL A 181 13.94 1.12 22.58
N GLU A 182 14.69 0.12 23.01
CA GLU A 182 15.61 -0.62 22.13
C GLU A 182 14.85 -1.31 20.99
N ARG A 183 13.72 -1.96 21.30
CA ARG A 183 12.86 -2.55 20.28
C ARG A 183 12.23 -1.51 19.35
N ALA A 184 11.84 -0.35 19.87
CA ALA A 184 11.27 0.73 19.08
C ALA A 184 12.29 1.34 18.11
N ARG A 185 13.55 1.52 18.54
CA ARG A 185 14.64 1.97 17.66
C ARG A 185 14.91 1.00 16.52
N GLN A 186 14.95 -0.28 16.86
CA GLN A 186 15.26 -1.34 15.90
C GLN A 186 14.24 -1.46 14.77
N LEU A 187 13.02 -0.92 14.91
CA LEU A 187 12.05 -0.82 13.81
C LEU A 187 12.60 -0.13 12.57
N ARG A 188 13.60 0.75 12.71
CA ARG A 188 14.24 1.41 11.58
C ARG A 188 14.85 0.42 10.60
N SER A 189 15.39 -0.71 11.07
CA SER A 189 16.00 -1.73 10.20
C SER A 189 14.99 -2.41 9.28
N MET A 190 13.69 -2.34 9.59
CA MET A 190 12.63 -2.91 8.77
C MET A 190 12.34 -2.04 7.54
N CYS A 191 12.46 -0.72 7.65
CA CYS A 191 12.10 0.21 6.58
C CYS A 191 12.92 -0.05 5.30
N SER A 192 14.22 -0.26 5.43
CA SER A 192 15.14 -0.50 4.30
C SER A 192 14.92 -1.85 3.62
N LYS A 193 14.14 -2.76 4.21
CA LYS A 193 13.76 -4.04 3.57
C LYS A 193 12.73 -3.86 2.46
N CYS A 194 12.06 -2.70 2.43
CA CYS A 194 11.02 -2.39 1.42
C CYS A 194 11.26 -1.05 0.71
N HIS A 195 11.89 -0.09 1.39
CA HIS A 195 12.16 1.25 0.86
C HIS A 195 13.62 1.37 0.44
N THR A 196 13.85 1.91 -0.75
CA THR A 196 15.19 2.22 -1.26
C THR A 196 15.62 3.66 -0.94
N ASP A 197 14.68 4.53 -0.56
CA ASP A 197 14.94 5.90 -0.17
C ASP A 197 14.94 6.09 1.35
N LYS A 198 15.83 6.98 1.83
CA LYS A 198 15.93 7.33 3.25
C LYS A 198 14.82 8.26 3.74
N LEU A 199 14.06 8.87 2.83
CA LEU A 199 13.00 9.81 3.21
C LEU A 199 11.83 9.07 3.86
N SER A 200 11.51 7.88 3.36
CA SER A 200 10.49 6.98 3.90
C SER A 200 10.76 6.62 5.37
N GLU A 201 12.02 6.36 5.72
CA GLU A 201 12.46 6.19 7.11
C GLU A 201 12.25 7.47 7.93
N GLU A 202 12.76 8.60 7.45
CA GLU A 202 12.77 9.86 8.21
C GLU A 202 11.36 10.36 8.56
N VAL A 203 10.38 10.12 7.69
CA VAL A 203 8.98 10.56 7.90
C VAL A 203 8.31 9.82 9.08
N ILE A 204 8.70 8.58 9.37
CA ILE A 204 8.07 7.74 10.39
C ILE A 204 8.98 7.57 11.61
N VAL A 205 10.23 7.16 11.39
CA VAL A 205 11.24 6.82 12.42
C VAL A 205 12.46 7.74 12.35
N GLY A 206 12.28 8.99 11.92
CA GLY A 206 13.34 10.00 11.84
C GLY A 206 13.67 10.70 13.16
N LYS A 207 14.27 11.89 13.06
CA LYS A 207 14.79 12.64 14.21
C LYS A 207 13.79 12.88 15.34
N LYS A 208 12.52 13.15 15.01
CA LYS A 208 11.48 13.38 16.03
C LYS A 208 11.19 12.11 16.84
N PHE A 209 11.15 10.97 16.17
CA PHE A 209 10.95 9.67 16.82
C PHE A 209 12.13 9.35 17.73
N GLU A 210 13.35 9.48 17.23
CA GLU A 210 14.56 9.24 18.02
C GLU A 210 14.64 10.18 19.23
N ALA A 211 14.38 11.47 19.06
CA ALA A 211 14.37 12.42 20.18
C ALA A 211 13.32 12.06 21.25
N SER A 212 12.17 11.51 20.84
CA SER A 212 11.15 11.05 21.78
C SER A 212 11.60 9.79 22.53
N LEU A 213 12.33 8.89 21.87
CA LEU A 213 12.92 7.72 22.50
C LEU A 213 14.06 8.08 23.45
N SER A 214 14.99 8.95 23.06
CA SER A 214 16.05 9.46 23.94
C SER A 214 15.46 10.15 25.17
N ARG A 215 14.42 10.98 24.98
CA ARG A 215 13.72 11.63 26.09
C ARG A 215 13.08 10.61 27.04
N LEU A 216 12.52 9.53 26.49
CA LEU A 216 11.94 8.47 27.29
C LEU A 216 13.02 7.79 28.15
N GLU A 217 14.20 7.50 27.60
CA GLU A 217 15.32 6.92 28.35
C GLU A 217 15.83 7.82 29.46
N GLU A 218 15.95 9.12 29.20
CA GLU A 218 16.32 10.12 30.21
C GLU A 218 15.35 10.05 31.39
N LEU A 219 14.04 10.13 31.12
CA LEU A 219 13.00 10.09 32.14
C LEU A 219 12.97 8.75 32.92
N LEU A 220 13.26 7.64 32.26
CA LEU A 220 13.35 6.32 32.90
C LEU A 220 14.57 6.19 33.82
N SER A 221 15.64 6.93 33.51
CA SER A 221 16.88 6.98 34.28
C SER A 221 16.79 7.87 35.52
N GLU A 222 15.81 8.77 35.58
CA GLU A 222 15.59 9.62 36.75
C GLU A 222 15.19 8.81 37.99
N PRO A 223 15.65 9.18 39.21
CA PRO A 223 15.26 8.49 40.44
C PRO A 223 13.75 8.56 40.71
N ALA A 224 13.13 9.73 40.47
CA ALA A 224 11.72 9.98 40.79
C ALA A 224 10.74 9.40 39.76
N LYS A 225 11.21 9.02 38.57
CA LYS A 225 10.43 8.43 37.45
C LYS A 225 9.07 9.09 37.29
N ASN A 226 9.07 10.36 36.86
CA ASN A 226 7.83 11.13 36.73
C ASN A 226 6.88 10.48 35.70
N SER A 227 5.91 9.73 36.22
CA SER A 227 4.99 8.93 35.39
C SER A 227 4.19 9.79 34.42
N LYS A 228 3.88 11.05 34.79
CA LYS A 228 3.15 11.98 33.92
C LYS A 228 3.97 12.32 32.67
N ASP A 229 5.24 12.64 32.86
CA ASP A 229 6.14 13.01 31.76
C ASP A 229 6.49 11.80 30.89
N ILE A 230 6.63 10.62 31.51
CA ILE A 230 6.82 9.36 30.79
C ILE A 230 5.59 9.05 29.92
N PHE A 231 4.37 9.18 30.45
CA PHE A 231 3.16 8.95 29.65
C PHE A 231 2.98 9.97 28.53
N ALA A 232 3.34 11.24 28.76
CA ALA A 232 3.33 12.25 27.70
C ALA A 232 4.32 11.89 26.59
N THR A 233 5.55 11.52 26.93
CA THR A 233 6.59 11.12 25.98
C THR A 233 6.20 9.85 25.20
N LEU A 234 5.56 8.87 25.86
CA LEU A 234 4.98 7.71 25.16
C LEU A 234 3.90 8.11 24.15
N GLY A 235 3.14 9.17 24.43
CA GLY A 235 2.19 9.75 23.47
C GLY A 235 2.88 10.28 22.22
N ASP A 236 4.02 10.95 22.37
CA ASP A 236 4.82 11.46 21.26
C ASP A 236 5.40 10.33 20.41
N VAL A 237 5.92 9.27 21.04
CA VAL A 237 6.36 8.03 20.36
C VAL A 237 5.18 7.39 19.60
N GLY A 238 4.00 7.38 20.21
CA GLY A 238 2.76 6.84 19.64
C GLY A 238 2.36 7.49 18.31
N MET A 239 2.71 8.76 18.07
CA MET A 239 2.45 9.43 16.79
C MET A 239 3.16 8.75 15.62
N SER A 240 4.38 8.24 15.84
CA SER A 240 5.10 7.45 14.82
C SER A 240 4.47 6.08 14.62
N CYS A 241 4.00 5.43 15.69
CA CYS A 241 3.25 4.17 15.59
C CYS A 241 1.99 4.34 14.73
N THR A 242 1.23 5.42 14.94
CA THR A 242 0.02 5.72 14.14
C THR A 242 0.35 5.89 12.66
N ARG A 243 1.44 6.60 12.32
CA ARG A 243 1.86 6.75 10.92
C ARG A 243 2.21 5.41 10.29
N CYS A 244 2.99 4.59 10.98
CA CYS A 244 3.35 3.25 10.50
C CYS A 244 2.10 2.37 10.29
N HIS A 245 1.19 2.32 11.26
CA HIS A 245 0.00 1.48 11.17
C HIS A 245 -0.97 1.93 10.07
N ASN A 246 -1.18 3.23 9.90
CA ASN A 246 -2.09 3.73 8.88
C ASN A 246 -1.61 3.43 7.45
N VAL A 247 -0.29 3.32 7.25
CA VAL A 247 0.30 3.03 5.94
C VAL A 247 0.47 1.53 5.70
N HIS A 248 0.95 0.79 6.70
CA HIS A 248 1.42 -0.59 6.51
C HIS A 248 0.50 -1.67 7.09
N LEU A 249 -0.13 -1.41 8.25
CA LEU A 249 -0.89 -2.44 8.95
C LEU A 249 -2.15 -2.82 8.17
N ILE A 250 -2.85 -1.84 7.57
CA ILE A 250 -4.06 -2.09 6.81
C ILE A 250 -3.78 -3.00 5.59
N PRO A 251 -2.82 -2.69 4.69
CA PRO A 251 -2.42 -3.61 3.63
C PRO A 251 -2.02 -5.00 4.14
N ALA A 252 -1.20 -5.07 5.20
CA ALA A 252 -0.74 -6.35 5.76
C ALA A 252 -1.90 -7.21 6.28
N LEU A 253 -2.88 -6.61 6.96
CA LEU A 253 -4.08 -7.30 7.43
C LEU A 253 -4.93 -7.82 6.26
N VAL A 254 -5.08 -7.03 5.20
CA VAL A 254 -5.83 -7.43 4.00
C VAL A 254 -5.11 -8.56 3.26
N GLN A 255 -3.79 -8.46 3.06
CA GLN A 255 -2.99 -9.54 2.47
C GLN A 255 -3.16 -10.85 3.25
N LYS A 256 -3.02 -10.80 4.58
CA LYS A 256 -3.24 -11.95 5.45
C LYS A 256 -4.66 -12.52 5.32
N ALA A 257 -5.68 -11.67 5.32
CA ALA A 257 -7.08 -12.10 5.18
C ALA A 257 -7.38 -12.74 3.81
N LEU A 258 -6.65 -12.32 2.77
CA LEU A 258 -6.72 -12.89 1.42
C LEU A 258 -5.78 -14.09 1.22
N GLY A 259 -5.02 -14.51 2.23
CA GLY A 259 -4.05 -15.61 2.12
C GLY A 259 -2.93 -15.31 1.13
N ARG A 260 -2.46 -14.06 1.12
CA ARG A 260 -1.39 -13.53 0.27
C ARG A 260 -0.16 -13.18 1.09
#